data_AF-A0A935V6J3-F1
#
_entry.id   AF-A0A935V6J3-F1
#
_cell.length_a   1.000
_cell.length_b   1.000
_cell.length_c   1.000
_cell.angle_alpha   90.00
_cell.angle_beta   90.00
_cell.angle_gamma   90.00
#
_symmetry.space_group_name_H-M   'P 1'
#
loop_
_entity.id
_entity.type
_entity.pdbx_description
1 polymer ?
#
loop_
_entity_poly.entity_id
_entity_poly.type
_entity_poly.pdbx_seq_one_letter_code
_entity_poly.pdbx_strand_id
1 'polypeptide(L)'
;MGFPNIYRVVITIALASLPCALLAAPPPLSLQSVYEAAPARDGYDRFLELETGRIYTGGLQVGATWDDDQAQFIDAELGLDVMIAGNGAVLDLQGQSIRISFCTNRLDMQDCIVLDGGVRFVGDRTLAVDRVPAGSVRYCTFYRPVDYAVRLMGAGAGVTCERNLVVDPVDTGQDVVIWSGITGLHLPTGLAFGISVQTDAFGMPDLRDNWTWHSEPRANEDPLLHFGFL
;
A
#
# COMPACT_ATOMS: atom_id res chain seq x y z
N MET A 1 -64.90 -38.34 36.37
CA MET A 1 -63.87 -38.38 35.32
C MET A 1 -63.83 -37.00 34.68
N GLY A 2 -62.87 -36.17 35.06
CA GLY A 2 -62.73 -34.79 34.60
C GLY A 2 -61.60 -34.66 33.58
N PHE A 3 -61.86 -33.95 32.49
CA PHE A 3 -60.86 -33.61 31.47
C PHE A 3 -60.14 -32.29 31.84
N PRO A 4 -58.83 -32.15 31.59
CA PRO A 4 -58.09 -30.95 31.94
C PRO A 4 -58.22 -29.87 30.85
N ASN A 5 -58.28 -28.62 31.32
CA ASN A 5 -58.25 -27.40 30.50
C ASN A 5 -56.89 -27.23 29.81
N ILE A 6 -56.92 -27.04 28.48
CA ILE A 6 -55.76 -26.66 27.68
C ILE A 6 -55.72 -25.13 27.59
N TYR A 7 -54.72 -24.51 28.22
CA TYR A 7 -54.45 -23.09 28.08
C TYR A 7 -53.79 -22.81 26.72
N ARG A 8 -54.46 -22.06 25.85
CA ARG A 8 -53.87 -21.51 24.62
C ARG A 8 -53.03 -20.28 24.99
N VAL A 9 -51.71 -20.39 24.85
CA VAL A 9 -50.80 -19.25 24.86
C VAL A 9 -50.78 -18.64 23.46
N VAL A 10 -51.30 -17.42 23.32
CA VAL A 10 -51.20 -16.63 22.08
C VAL A 10 -49.92 -15.80 22.18
N ILE A 11 -48.90 -16.16 21.40
CA ILE A 11 -47.67 -15.37 21.26
C ILE A 11 -47.90 -14.34 20.16
N THR A 12 -48.12 -13.08 20.53
CA THR A 12 -48.16 -11.96 19.59
C THR A 12 -46.73 -11.50 19.30
N ILE A 13 -46.20 -11.83 18.12
CA ILE A 13 -44.91 -11.31 17.65
C ILE A 13 -45.15 -9.92 17.07
N ALA A 14 -44.77 -8.87 17.81
CA ALA A 14 -44.74 -7.52 17.29
C ALA A 14 -43.50 -7.36 16.38
N LEU A 15 -43.71 -7.39 15.06
CA LEU A 15 -42.72 -6.98 14.07
C LEU A 15 -42.49 -5.47 14.20
N ALA A 16 -41.52 -5.07 15.01
CA ALA A 16 -41.02 -3.71 15.01
C ALA A 16 -40.24 -3.49 13.71
N SER A 17 -40.86 -2.82 12.74
CA SER A 17 -40.20 -2.30 11.55
C SER A 17 -39.26 -1.17 11.98
N LEU A 18 -38.05 -1.52 12.41
CA LEU A 18 -36.95 -0.57 12.53
C LEU A 18 -36.70 0.01 11.13
N PRO A 19 -36.84 1.33 10.93
CA PRO A 19 -36.41 1.93 9.68
C PRO A 19 -34.90 1.67 9.58
N CYS A 20 -34.53 0.83 8.62
CA CYS A 20 -33.15 0.66 8.19
C CYS A 20 -32.75 1.98 7.55
N ALA A 21 -32.36 2.95 8.38
CA ALA A 21 -31.69 4.14 7.92
C ALA A 21 -30.44 3.62 7.21
N LEU A 22 -30.42 3.71 5.88
CA LEU A 22 -29.19 3.68 5.12
C LEU A 22 -28.32 4.78 5.73
N LEU A 23 -27.44 4.41 6.66
CA LEU A 23 -26.34 5.24 7.07
C LEU A 23 -25.51 5.42 5.80
N ALA A 24 -25.74 6.55 5.11
CA ALA A 24 -24.93 6.93 3.97
C ALA A 24 -23.48 6.91 4.47
N ALA A 25 -22.66 6.06 3.84
CA ALA A 25 -21.24 6.05 4.13
C ALA A 25 -20.72 7.49 3.96
N PRO A 26 -19.88 7.99 4.89
CA PRO A 26 -19.26 9.29 4.70
C PRO A 26 -18.55 9.30 3.33
N PRO A 27 -18.54 10.45 2.63
CA PRO A 27 -17.90 10.53 1.34
C PRO A 27 -16.42 10.11 1.46
N PRO A 28 -15.86 9.45 0.43
CA PRO A 28 -14.44 9.08 0.43
C PRO A 28 -13.57 10.32 0.67
N LEU A 29 -12.54 10.18 1.51
CA LEU A 29 -11.61 11.25 1.82
C LEU A 29 -10.30 10.99 1.07
N SER A 30 -9.67 12.00 0.47
CA SER A 30 -8.39 11.75 -0.23
C SER A 30 -7.27 11.48 0.76
N LEU A 31 -6.39 10.52 0.47
CA LEU A 31 -5.23 10.23 1.31
C LEU A 31 -4.31 11.45 1.44
N GLN A 32 -4.16 12.21 0.35
CA GLN A 32 -3.43 13.47 0.31
C GLN A 32 -3.97 14.49 1.34
N SER A 33 -5.29 14.66 1.46
CA SER A 33 -5.86 15.62 2.42
C SER A 33 -5.59 15.22 3.88
N VAL A 34 -5.55 13.92 4.16
CA VAL A 34 -5.20 13.40 5.48
C VAL A 34 -3.72 13.65 5.77
N TYR A 35 -2.85 13.40 4.79
CA TYR A 35 -1.42 13.67 4.89
C TYR A 35 -1.12 15.13 5.18
N GLU A 36 -1.78 16.07 4.49
CA GLU A 36 -1.59 17.51 4.68
C GLU A 36 -2.05 17.99 6.06
N ALA A 37 -3.09 17.37 6.62
CA ALA A 37 -3.62 17.69 7.94
C ALA A 37 -2.95 16.91 9.09
N ALA A 38 -2.12 15.90 8.79
CA ALA A 38 -1.56 15.01 9.80
C ALA A 38 -0.54 15.73 10.69
N PRO A 39 -0.66 15.63 12.02
CA PRO A 39 0.31 16.20 12.94
C PRO A 39 1.60 15.37 12.99
N ALA A 40 2.67 15.97 13.50
CA ALA A 40 3.86 15.23 13.91
C ALA A 40 3.57 14.44 15.20
N ARG A 41 3.97 13.18 15.26
CA ARG A 41 3.79 12.29 16.43
C ARG A 41 4.78 11.13 16.39
N ASP A 42 5.21 10.66 17.56
CA ASP A 42 6.08 9.46 17.73
C ASP A 42 7.36 9.45 16.89
N GLY A 43 7.94 10.64 16.66
CA GLY A 43 9.15 10.80 15.84
C GLY A 43 8.91 10.73 14.33
N TYR A 44 7.67 10.89 13.88
CA TYR A 44 7.31 11.13 12.48
C TYR A 44 6.87 12.58 12.32
N ASP A 45 7.25 13.20 11.20
CA ASP A 45 6.81 14.54 10.81
C ASP A 45 5.33 14.55 10.40
N ARG A 46 4.84 13.42 9.88
CA ARG A 46 3.43 13.16 9.56
C ARG A 46 3.01 11.81 10.09
N PHE A 47 2.08 11.82 11.04
CA PHE A 47 1.44 10.61 11.55
C PHE A 47 -0.02 10.58 11.14
N LEU A 48 -0.32 9.73 10.16
CA LEU A 48 -1.67 9.49 9.68
C LEU A 48 -2.28 8.36 10.51
N GLU A 49 -3.19 8.71 11.40
CA GLU A 49 -4.03 7.75 12.12
C GLU A 49 -5.36 7.61 11.40
N LEU A 50 -5.52 6.48 10.69
CA LEU A 50 -6.69 6.23 9.85
C LEU A 50 -7.79 5.49 10.64
N GLU A 51 -9.02 5.68 10.20
CA GLU A 51 -10.20 5.08 10.82
C GLU A 51 -10.49 3.69 10.24
N THR A 52 -10.77 2.72 11.12
CA THR A 52 -11.13 1.35 10.72
C THR A 52 -12.29 1.32 9.73
N GLY A 53 -12.11 0.60 8.61
CA GLY A 53 -13.14 0.42 7.60
C GLY A 53 -13.47 1.68 6.78
N ARG A 54 -12.84 2.81 7.06
CA ARG A 54 -13.00 4.03 6.25
C ARG A 54 -12.21 3.90 4.95
N ILE A 55 -12.78 4.43 3.87
CA ILE A 55 -12.17 4.45 2.54
C ILE A 55 -11.45 5.78 2.33
N TYR A 56 -10.17 5.70 2.00
CA TYR A 56 -9.33 6.81 1.58
C TYR A 56 -8.90 6.62 0.13
N THR A 57 -9.01 7.66 -0.69
CA THR A 57 -8.80 7.55 -2.14
C THR A 57 -7.54 8.27 -2.62
N GLY A 58 -6.95 7.74 -3.69
CA GLY A 58 -5.82 8.36 -4.41
C GLY A 58 -4.45 8.03 -3.82
N GLY A 59 -3.40 8.35 -4.58
CA GLY A 59 -2.01 8.11 -4.19
C GLY A 59 -1.48 9.15 -3.21
N LEU A 60 -0.21 8.95 -2.83
CA LEU A 60 0.54 9.88 -1.98
C LEU A 60 1.99 9.93 -2.46
N GLN A 61 2.57 11.13 -2.54
CA GLN A 61 3.95 11.37 -2.94
C GLN A 61 4.71 11.99 -1.76
N VAL A 62 5.77 11.34 -1.30
CA VAL A 62 6.65 11.79 -0.21
C VAL A 62 8.06 11.98 -0.76
N GLY A 63 8.59 13.20 -0.68
CA GLY A 63 9.87 13.55 -1.28
C GLY A 63 9.77 13.89 -2.77
N ALA A 64 10.94 14.15 -3.36
CA ALA A 64 11.06 14.76 -4.68
C ALA A 64 10.64 13.82 -5.83
N THR A 65 10.42 14.40 -7.01
CA THR A 65 10.27 13.67 -8.27
C THR A 65 11.40 14.02 -9.22
N TRP A 66 11.87 13.08 -10.03
CA TRP A 66 12.84 13.35 -11.09
C TRP A 66 12.12 13.80 -12.37
N ASP A 67 12.54 14.94 -12.92
CA ASP A 67 12.16 15.42 -14.23
C ASP A 67 13.30 15.11 -15.21
N ASP A 68 13.03 14.20 -16.14
CA ASP A 68 13.98 13.76 -17.16
C ASP A 68 14.24 14.84 -18.21
N ASP A 69 13.21 15.61 -18.60
CA ASP A 69 13.34 16.64 -19.63
C ASP A 69 14.28 17.77 -19.17
N GLN A 70 14.25 18.07 -17.87
CA GLN A 70 15.07 19.12 -17.26
C GLN A 70 16.30 18.56 -16.54
N ALA A 71 16.44 17.24 -16.46
CA ALA A 71 17.45 16.52 -15.70
C ALA A 71 17.63 17.07 -14.27
N GLN A 72 16.52 17.30 -13.56
CA GLN A 72 16.54 17.84 -12.21
C GLN A 72 15.42 17.29 -11.33
N PHE A 73 15.52 17.53 -10.03
CA PHE A 73 14.47 17.18 -9.08
C PHE A 73 13.43 18.29 -8.99
N ILE A 74 12.17 17.95 -9.21
CA ILE A 74 11.00 18.79 -8.93
C ILE A 74 10.57 18.55 -7.49
N ASP A 75 10.08 19.61 -6.84
CA ASP A 75 9.58 19.59 -5.46
C ASP A 75 10.63 19.08 -4.48
N ALA A 76 11.77 19.79 -4.44
CA ALA A 76 12.92 19.49 -3.59
C ALA A 76 12.66 19.66 -2.08
N GLU A 77 11.40 19.70 -1.62
CA GLU A 77 11.14 19.52 -0.20
C GLU A 77 11.76 18.19 0.23
N LEU A 78 12.65 18.29 1.23
CA LEU A 78 13.27 17.13 1.86
C LEU A 78 12.13 16.23 2.32
N GLY A 79 12.23 14.93 2.01
CA GLY A 79 11.23 13.96 2.42
C GLY A 79 10.85 14.14 3.90
N LEU A 80 9.63 13.76 4.23
CA LEU A 80 9.17 13.73 5.61
C LEU A 80 9.26 12.29 6.12
N ASP A 81 9.50 12.13 7.42
CA ASP A 81 9.25 10.85 8.08
C ASP A 81 7.74 10.67 8.25
N VAL A 82 7.19 9.65 7.59
CA VAL A 82 5.75 9.42 7.51
C VAL A 82 5.38 8.08 8.12
N MET A 83 4.39 8.09 9.01
CA MET A 83 3.69 6.90 9.49
C MET A 83 2.26 6.89 8.99
N ILE A 84 1.83 5.77 8.40
CA ILE A 84 0.44 5.46 8.06
C ILE A 84 -0.03 4.31 8.95
N ALA A 85 -0.74 4.63 10.03
CA ALA A 85 -1.38 3.65 10.90
C ALA A 85 -2.81 3.41 10.44
N GLY A 86 -3.02 2.31 9.72
CA GLY A 86 -4.26 2.00 9.02
C GLY A 86 -5.42 1.64 9.94
N ASN A 87 -5.18 0.91 11.03
CA ASN A 87 -6.23 0.38 11.91
C ASN A 87 -7.34 -0.39 11.15
N GLY A 88 -7.03 -1.02 10.01
CA GLY A 88 -8.00 -1.67 9.12
C GLY A 88 -8.71 -0.72 8.15
N ALA A 89 -8.18 0.47 7.90
CA ALA A 89 -8.64 1.38 6.85
C ALA A 89 -8.42 0.79 5.45
N VAL A 90 -9.26 1.21 4.50
CA VAL A 90 -9.16 0.85 3.08
C VAL A 90 -8.56 2.02 2.32
N LEU A 91 -7.45 1.78 1.62
CA LEU A 91 -6.78 2.72 0.72
C LEU A 91 -7.11 2.30 -0.71
N ASP A 92 -8.08 2.95 -1.33
CA ASP A 92 -8.39 2.80 -2.75
C ASP A 92 -7.50 3.72 -3.56
N LEU A 93 -6.40 3.18 -4.09
CA LEU A 93 -5.38 3.99 -4.76
C LEU A 93 -5.76 4.32 -6.21
N GLN A 94 -6.80 3.70 -6.78
CA GLN A 94 -7.34 4.04 -8.09
C GLN A 94 -6.28 4.02 -9.22
N GLY A 95 -5.39 3.03 -9.20
CA GLY A 95 -4.26 2.88 -10.11
C GLY A 95 -3.01 3.69 -9.73
N GLN A 96 -3.06 4.48 -8.65
CA GLN A 96 -1.92 5.29 -8.19
C GLN A 96 -1.07 4.51 -7.17
N SER A 97 0.00 5.15 -6.67
CA SER A 97 0.88 4.58 -5.66
C SER A 97 1.05 5.49 -4.45
N ILE A 98 1.38 4.90 -3.31
CA ILE A 98 2.02 5.59 -2.19
C ILE A 98 3.52 5.50 -2.43
N ARG A 99 4.19 6.63 -2.67
CA ARG A 99 5.59 6.69 -3.06
C ARG A 99 6.39 7.50 -2.05
N ILE A 100 7.55 6.98 -1.66
CA ILE A 100 8.63 7.76 -1.05
C ILE A 100 9.83 7.76 -2.00
N SER A 101 10.36 8.94 -2.31
CA SER A 101 11.40 9.05 -3.34
C SER A 101 12.49 10.08 -3.04
N PHE A 102 13.71 9.69 -3.39
CA PHE A 102 14.91 10.52 -3.45
C PHE A 102 15.21 11.33 -2.17
N CYS A 103 15.02 10.69 -1.02
CA CYS A 103 15.29 11.25 0.29
C CYS A 103 15.95 10.20 1.19
N THR A 104 16.40 10.59 2.37
CA THR A 104 16.93 9.68 3.41
C THR A 104 15.92 9.40 4.51
N ASN A 105 14.68 9.86 4.33
CA ASN A 105 13.58 9.71 5.26
C ASN A 105 12.94 8.32 5.17
N ARG A 106 11.99 8.09 6.07
CA ARG A 106 11.26 6.82 6.15
C ARG A 106 9.77 6.95 5.89
N LEU A 107 9.22 5.92 5.24
CA LEU A 107 7.79 5.68 5.13
C LEU A 107 7.46 4.36 5.82
N ASP A 108 6.73 4.43 6.92
CA ASP A 108 6.21 3.28 7.64
C ASP A 108 4.69 3.19 7.44
N MET A 109 4.20 2.01 7.11
CA MET A 109 2.78 1.76 6.85
C MET A 109 2.38 0.42 7.46
N GLN A 110 1.26 0.42 8.19
CA GLN A 110 0.75 -0.79 8.81
C GLN A 110 -0.77 -0.89 8.90
N ASP A 111 -1.26 -2.13 8.97
CA ASP A 111 -2.67 -2.45 9.24
C ASP A 111 -3.64 -1.83 8.21
N CYS A 112 -3.27 -1.81 6.92
CA CYS A 112 -4.09 -1.26 5.83
C CYS A 112 -4.61 -2.36 4.90
N ILE A 113 -5.78 -2.13 4.29
CA ILE A 113 -6.23 -2.83 3.09
C ILE A 113 -6.00 -1.89 1.91
N VAL A 114 -5.21 -2.28 0.92
CA VAL A 114 -4.86 -1.48 -0.24
C VAL A 114 -5.51 -2.08 -1.47
N LEU A 115 -6.23 -1.26 -2.23
CA LEU A 115 -6.89 -1.65 -3.47
C LEU A 115 -6.26 -0.92 -4.66
N ASP A 116 -6.14 -1.62 -5.79
CA ASP A 116 -5.83 -1.06 -7.09
C ASP A 116 -4.58 -0.15 -7.10
N GLY A 117 -3.55 -0.52 -6.35
CA GLY A 117 -2.27 0.19 -6.30
C GLY A 117 -1.31 -0.43 -5.29
N GLY A 118 -0.18 0.24 -5.07
CA GLY A 118 0.87 -0.28 -4.17
C GLY A 118 1.78 0.79 -3.59
N VAL A 119 2.84 0.33 -2.94
CA VAL A 119 3.85 1.17 -2.29
C VAL A 119 5.15 1.15 -3.10
N ARG A 120 5.77 2.30 -3.30
CA ARG A 120 7.03 2.45 -4.05
C ARG A 120 8.09 3.15 -3.21
N PHE A 121 9.25 2.53 -3.07
CA PHE A 121 10.46 3.13 -2.53
C PHE A 121 11.41 3.39 -3.69
N VAL A 122 11.76 4.64 -3.92
CA VAL A 122 12.58 5.06 -5.05
C VAL A 122 13.80 5.80 -4.52
N GLY A 123 14.99 5.22 -4.69
CA GLY A 123 16.22 5.83 -4.23
C GLY A 123 17.19 6.17 -5.35
N ASP A 124 18.13 7.02 -5.00
CA ASP A 124 19.29 7.38 -5.81
C ASP A 124 20.55 7.32 -4.96
N ARG A 125 21.59 6.70 -5.49
CA ARG A 125 22.91 6.68 -4.87
C ARG A 125 23.96 6.96 -5.92
N THR A 126 24.60 8.11 -5.76
CA THR A 126 25.77 8.51 -6.52
C THR A 126 26.98 8.63 -5.58
N LEU A 127 28.17 8.85 -6.14
CA LEU A 127 29.37 9.08 -5.32
C LEU A 127 29.26 10.33 -4.42
N ALA A 128 28.41 11.29 -4.78
CA ALA A 128 28.30 12.58 -4.10
C ALA A 128 27.06 12.71 -3.21
N VAL A 129 26.02 11.90 -3.45
CA VAL A 129 24.71 12.06 -2.83
C VAL A 129 24.09 10.68 -2.57
N ASP A 130 23.61 10.50 -1.34
CA ASP A 130 22.83 9.33 -0.92
C ASP A 130 21.39 9.77 -0.61
N ARG A 131 20.44 9.27 -1.39
CA ARG A 131 19.00 9.60 -1.34
C ARG A 131 18.20 8.31 -1.41
N VAL A 132 18.48 7.41 -0.48
CA VAL A 132 17.86 6.09 -0.42
C VAL A 132 16.87 6.08 0.75
N PRO A 133 15.55 5.99 0.49
CA PRO A 133 14.56 5.97 1.55
C PRO A 133 14.55 4.63 2.28
N ALA A 134 14.10 4.64 3.53
CA ALA A 134 13.93 3.47 4.37
C ALA A 134 12.46 3.34 4.84
N GLY A 135 12.15 2.34 5.66
CA GLY A 135 10.84 2.23 6.31
C GLY A 135 10.26 0.83 6.32
N SER A 136 8.94 0.71 6.35
CA SER A 136 8.29 -0.58 6.47
C SER A 136 6.88 -0.62 5.89
N VAL A 137 6.50 -1.79 5.38
CA VAL A 137 5.13 -2.12 4.97
C VAL A 137 4.76 -3.41 5.70
N ARG A 138 3.85 -3.33 6.67
CA ARG A 138 3.60 -4.44 7.61
C ARG A 138 2.13 -4.70 7.84
N TYR A 139 1.73 -5.97 7.91
CA TYR A 139 0.33 -6.34 8.20
C TYR A 139 -0.69 -5.74 7.20
N CYS A 140 -0.26 -5.47 5.97
CA CYS A 140 -1.12 -4.91 4.94
C CYS A 140 -1.69 -6.01 4.03
N THR A 141 -2.92 -5.83 3.57
CA THR A 141 -3.50 -6.65 2.48
C THR A 141 -3.55 -5.84 1.21
N PHE A 142 -2.89 -6.28 0.15
CA PHE A 142 -2.96 -5.69 -1.18
C PHE A 142 -3.88 -6.55 -2.04
N TYR A 143 -4.98 -5.97 -2.52
CA TYR A 143 -5.89 -6.63 -3.44
C TYR A 143 -5.81 -5.96 -4.81
N ARG A 144 -5.48 -6.77 -5.81
CA ARG A 144 -5.27 -6.33 -7.19
C ARG A 144 -4.35 -5.12 -7.32
N PRO A 145 -3.17 -5.13 -6.68
CA PRO A 145 -2.24 -4.01 -6.83
C PRO A 145 -1.87 -3.84 -8.31
N VAL A 146 -1.92 -2.59 -8.78
CA VAL A 146 -1.52 -2.24 -10.14
C VAL A 146 0.00 -2.16 -10.17
N ASP A 147 0.60 -2.89 -11.12
CA ASP A 147 2.03 -3.12 -11.30
C ASP A 147 2.69 -3.96 -10.20
N TYR A 148 2.70 -3.46 -8.96
CA TYR A 148 3.34 -4.08 -7.81
C TYR A 148 2.60 -3.80 -6.51
N ALA A 149 2.60 -4.73 -5.56
CA ALA A 149 2.20 -4.40 -4.19
C ALA A 149 3.25 -3.54 -3.50
N VAL A 150 4.51 -3.97 -3.59
CA VAL A 150 5.67 -3.18 -3.13
C VAL A 150 6.76 -3.21 -4.19
N ARG A 151 7.22 -2.03 -4.61
CA ARG A 151 8.35 -1.87 -5.54
C ARG A 151 9.49 -1.11 -4.86
N LEU A 152 10.66 -1.74 -4.81
CA LEU A 152 11.91 -1.15 -4.34
C LEU A 152 12.81 -0.89 -5.55
N MET A 153 13.04 0.38 -5.86
CA MET A 153 13.76 0.80 -7.05
C MET A 153 14.92 1.70 -6.61
N GLY A 154 16.13 1.14 -6.53
CA GLY A 154 17.24 1.84 -5.87
C GLY A 154 17.04 1.98 -4.36
N ALA A 155 16.39 1.00 -3.72
CA ALA A 155 16.16 0.96 -2.27
C ALA A 155 16.17 -0.49 -1.76
N GLY A 156 16.45 -0.67 -0.47
CA GLY A 156 16.42 -1.98 0.18
C GLY A 156 16.93 -1.95 1.61
N ALA A 157 18.09 -1.33 1.85
CA ALA A 157 18.66 -1.16 3.18
C ALA A 157 17.66 -0.44 4.10
N GLY A 158 17.36 -1.05 5.25
CA GLY A 158 16.43 -0.48 6.22
C GLY A 158 14.95 -0.52 5.80
N VAL A 159 14.62 -1.24 4.71
CA VAL A 159 13.23 -1.50 4.32
C VAL A 159 12.78 -2.87 4.81
N THR A 160 11.68 -2.93 5.55
CA THR A 160 11.06 -4.18 6.02
C THR A 160 9.69 -4.39 5.39
N CYS A 161 9.46 -5.54 4.76
CA CYS A 161 8.12 -5.98 4.38
C CYS A 161 7.77 -7.22 5.21
N GLU A 162 6.81 -7.11 6.11
CA GLU A 162 6.45 -8.19 7.04
C GLU A 162 4.96 -8.49 7.06
N ARG A 163 4.60 -9.77 6.99
CA ARG A 163 3.21 -10.24 7.21
C ARG A 163 2.18 -9.56 6.31
N ASN A 164 2.58 -9.24 5.09
CA ASN A 164 1.64 -8.73 4.10
C ASN A 164 0.97 -9.88 3.35
N LEU A 165 -0.27 -9.67 2.91
CA LEU A 165 -0.97 -10.55 1.98
C LEU A 165 -1.14 -9.82 0.65
N VAL A 166 -0.70 -10.41 -0.45
CA VAL A 166 -0.89 -9.85 -1.79
C VAL A 166 -1.75 -10.80 -2.62
N VAL A 167 -2.79 -10.27 -3.23
CA VAL A 167 -3.79 -11.03 -3.97
C VAL A 167 -3.93 -10.44 -5.36
N ASP A 168 -3.72 -11.27 -6.38
CA ASP A 168 -3.96 -10.93 -7.79
C ASP A 168 -3.27 -9.65 -8.32
N PRO A 169 -1.94 -9.46 -8.16
CA PRO A 169 -1.23 -8.38 -8.85
C PRO A 169 -1.59 -8.28 -10.34
N VAL A 170 -1.77 -7.05 -10.82
CA VAL A 170 -2.19 -6.77 -12.19
C VAL A 170 -0.96 -6.42 -13.05
N ASP A 171 -0.72 -7.25 -14.06
CA ASP A 171 0.25 -6.97 -15.13
C ASP A 171 -0.30 -5.88 -16.07
N THR A 172 0.52 -4.85 -16.25
CA THR A 172 0.26 -3.67 -17.10
C THR A 172 1.30 -3.55 -18.22
N GLY A 173 2.21 -4.51 -18.35
CA GLY A 173 3.28 -4.54 -19.33
C GLY A 173 4.66 -4.36 -18.70
N GLN A 174 5.24 -3.17 -18.90
CA GLN A 174 6.63 -2.88 -18.53
C GLN A 174 6.69 -1.64 -17.66
N ASP A 175 7.46 -1.72 -16.57
CA ASP A 175 7.84 -0.59 -15.74
C ASP A 175 9.01 0.17 -16.39
N VAL A 176 9.32 1.34 -15.85
CA VAL A 176 10.28 2.29 -16.42
C VAL A 176 11.58 2.34 -15.62
N VAL A 177 12.68 2.60 -16.33
CA VAL A 177 13.95 3.02 -15.70
C VAL A 177 13.79 4.46 -15.22
N ILE A 178 13.92 4.67 -13.90
CA ILE A 178 13.72 5.96 -13.20
C ILE A 178 14.29 7.16 -13.96
N TRP A 179 15.54 7.05 -14.41
CA TRP A 179 16.30 8.17 -14.95
C TRP A 179 16.02 8.50 -16.40
N SER A 180 15.39 7.60 -17.14
CA SER A 180 15.26 7.74 -18.59
C SER A 180 13.83 7.56 -19.09
N GLY A 181 12.92 7.16 -18.20
CA GLY A 181 11.55 6.76 -18.56
C GLY A 181 11.46 5.55 -19.51
N ILE A 182 12.58 4.94 -19.90
CA ILE A 182 12.61 3.83 -20.85
C ILE A 182 12.00 2.59 -20.20
N THR A 183 11.02 1.99 -20.87
CA THR A 183 10.47 0.68 -20.50
C THR A 183 11.35 -0.45 -20.99
N GLY A 184 11.32 -1.60 -20.32
CA GLY A 184 12.06 -2.77 -20.80
C GLY A 184 11.54 -4.10 -20.27
N LEU A 185 11.83 -5.17 -21.03
CA LEU A 185 11.47 -6.54 -20.64
C LEU A 185 12.14 -7.03 -19.35
N HIS A 186 13.19 -6.33 -18.91
CA HIS A 186 13.86 -6.60 -17.64
C HIS A 186 13.14 -5.96 -16.43
N LEU A 187 12.07 -5.20 -16.68
CA LEU A 187 11.21 -4.57 -15.67
C LEU A 187 9.74 -4.97 -15.87
N PRO A 188 9.39 -6.27 -15.83
CA PRO A 188 7.99 -6.70 -15.94
C PRO A 188 7.16 -6.17 -14.77
N THR A 189 5.87 -5.90 -15.03
CA THR A 189 4.89 -5.61 -13.98
C THR A 189 4.03 -6.84 -13.67
N GLY A 190 3.11 -6.74 -12.70
CA GLY A 190 2.31 -7.87 -12.23
C GLY A 190 2.98 -8.74 -11.16
N LEU A 191 4.02 -8.23 -10.51
CA LEU A 191 4.73 -8.93 -9.43
C LEU A 191 4.18 -8.48 -8.08
N ALA A 192 4.09 -9.35 -7.08
CA ALA A 192 3.76 -8.92 -5.73
C ALA A 192 4.86 -8.02 -5.13
N PHE A 193 6.11 -8.50 -5.10
CA PHE A 193 7.26 -7.75 -4.59
C PHE A 193 8.34 -7.61 -5.66
N GLY A 194 8.59 -6.39 -6.12
CA GLY A 194 9.68 -6.06 -7.04
C GLY A 194 10.87 -5.46 -6.30
N ILE A 195 11.96 -6.19 -6.17
CA ILE A 195 13.17 -5.83 -5.42
C ILE A 195 14.23 -5.29 -6.40
N SER A 196 15.05 -4.33 -5.99
CA SER A 196 16.15 -3.87 -6.82
C SER A 196 17.24 -4.94 -6.95
N VAL A 197 17.76 -5.20 -8.15
CA VAL A 197 18.89 -6.10 -8.38
C VAL A 197 20.21 -5.54 -7.85
N GLN A 198 20.32 -4.22 -7.70
CA GLN A 198 21.53 -3.50 -7.28
C GLN A 198 21.73 -3.53 -5.75
N THR A 199 21.61 -4.71 -5.16
CA THR A 199 21.58 -4.93 -3.70
C THR A 199 22.90 -4.60 -3.01
N ASP A 200 24.03 -4.72 -3.70
CA ASP A 200 25.33 -4.23 -3.20
C ASP A 200 25.34 -2.71 -3.03
N ALA A 201 24.64 -1.99 -3.91
CA ALA A 201 24.57 -0.54 -3.88
C ALA A 201 23.47 -0.03 -2.95
N PHE A 202 22.31 -0.71 -2.87
CA PHE A 202 21.13 -0.19 -2.15
C PHE A 202 20.73 -1.01 -0.93
N GLY A 203 21.43 -2.10 -0.65
CA GLY A 203 21.15 -3.06 0.41
C GLY A 203 20.01 -4.02 0.09
N MET A 204 19.88 -5.05 0.92
CA MET A 204 18.79 -6.02 0.87
C MET A 204 17.64 -5.58 1.77
N PRO A 205 16.38 -5.64 1.30
CA PRO A 205 15.23 -5.52 2.17
C PRO A 205 15.08 -6.76 3.05
N ASP A 206 14.36 -6.58 4.15
CA ASP A 206 14.00 -7.64 5.07
C ASP A 206 12.57 -8.11 4.78
N LEU A 207 12.45 -9.27 4.13
CA LEU A 207 11.17 -9.85 3.71
C LEU A 207 10.80 -11.03 4.62
N ARG A 208 9.73 -10.90 5.40
CA ARG A 208 9.32 -11.90 6.42
C ARG A 208 7.84 -12.22 6.35
N ASP A 209 7.51 -13.50 6.38
CA ASP A 209 6.13 -13.99 6.56
C ASP A 209 5.09 -13.37 5.60
N ASN A 210 5.52 -12.94 4.41
CA ASN A 210 4.63 -12.40 3.38
C ASN A 210 3.99 -13.55 2.60
N TRP A 211 2.70 -13.39 2.29
CA TRP A 211 1.92 -14.34 1.52
C TRP A 211 1.43 -13.68 0.25
N THR A 212 1.38 -14.46 -0.81
CA THR A 212 1.00 -14.00 -2.14
C THR A 212 0.12 -15.07 -2.78
N TRP A 213 -0.86 -14.65 -3.58
CA TRP A 213 -1.77 -15.57 -4.25
C TRP A 213 -2.30 -14.97 -5.55
N HIS A 214 -2.48 -15.82 -6.54
CA HIS A 214 -3.08 -15.49 -7.82
C HIS A 214 -4.29 -16.39 -8.08
N SER A 215 -5.32 -15.83 -8.70
CA SER A 215 -6.52 -16.51 -9.15
C SER A 215 -6.26 -17.40 -10.36
N GLU A 216 -5.28 -17.04 -11.20
CA GLU A 216 -4.74 -17.93 -12.23
C GLU A 216 -3.81 -18.98 -11.58
N PRO A 217 -4.13 -20.29 -11.65
CA PRO A 217 -3.34 -21.31 -10.96
C PRO A 217 -1.88 -21.34 -11.40
N ARG A 218 -1.60 -21.16 -12.70
CA ARG A 218 -0.25 -21.16 -13.25
C ARG A 218 0.61 -20.02 -12.73
N ALA A 219 0.02 -18.87 -12.42
CA ALA A 219 0.77 -17.74 -11.86
C ALA A 219 1.31 -18.07 -10.46
N ASN A 220 0.60 -18.89 -9.67
CA ASN A 220 1.11 -19.37 -8.37
C ASN A 220 2.27 -20.37 -8.50
N GLU A 221 2.49 -20.92 -9.69
CA GLU A 221 3.61 -21.84 -9.95
C GLU A 221 4.89 -21.07 -10.32
N ASP A 222 4.79 -19.78 -10.66
CA ASP A 222 5.92 -18.94 -11.03
C ASP A 222 6.45 -18.13 -9.82
N PRO A 223 7.59 -18.52 -9.23
CA PRO A 223 8.15 -17.80 -8.08
C PRO A 223 8.47 -16.33 -8.36
N LEU A 224 8.71 -15.95 -9.62
CA LEU A 224 9.08 -14.58 -9.99
C LEU A 224 7.90 -13.61 -9.91
N LEU A 225 6.66 -14.10 -10.06
CA LEU A 225 5.45 -13.29 -9.87
C LEU A 225 5.20 -12.96 -8.40
N HIS A 226 5.77 -13.76 -7.48
CA HIS A 226 5.68 -13.52 -6.05
C HIS A 226 6.80 -12.60 -5.55
N PHE A 227 8.05 -12.90 -5.90
CA PHE A 227 9.22 -12.11 -5.51
C PHE A 227 10.22 -12.07 -6.67
N GLY A 228 10.41 -10.90 -7.26
CA GLY A 228 11.33 -10.70 -8.39
C GLY A 228 12.42 -9.68 -8.09
N PHE A 229 13.64 -9.97 -8.55
CA PHE A 229 14.74 -9.00 -8.58
C PHE A 229 14.80 -8.35 -9.96
N LEU A 230 14.79 -7.02 -9.99
CA LEU A 230 14.64 -6.17 -11.16
C LEU A 230 15.72 -5.09 -11.20
#